data_AF-A0A2D5HMC9-F1
#
_entry.id   AF-A0A2D5HMC9-F1
#
_cell.length_a   1.000
_cell.length_b   1.000
_cell.length_c   1.000
_cell.angle_alpha   90.00
_cell.angle_beta   90.00
_cell.angle_gamma   90.00
#
_symmetry.space_group_name_H-M   'P 1'
#
loop_
_entity.id
_entity.type
_entity.pdbx_description
1 polymer ?
#
loop_
_entity_poly.entity_id
_entity_poly.type
_entity_poly.pdbx_seq_one_letter_code
_entity_poly.pdbx_strand_id
1 'polypeptide(L)'
;FFDIPTDNLFAVPVFIENILKNYNPKDLCIIAPDVGGVLRARSVAKKLNTDLAIIDKRREAPGQSEVMNIIGEVKGRNCLLVDDIVDSGGTLCNAAETLIESGALTVDAYVTHGVLSGGAVARVASSPLNSLITTDSIAATEAFRVAKNVKHISIAPLLGEAVKRIHMERSVSSLFD
;
A
#
# COMPACT_ATOMS: atom_id res chain seq x y z
N PHE A 1 -2.94 10.91 -23.78
CA PHE A 1 -3.93 11.30 -22.75
C PHE A 1 -3.79 12.76 -22.35
N PHE A 2 -2.58 13.32 -22.25
CA PHE A 2 -2.38 14.74 -21.96
C PHE A 2 -1.53 15.40 -23.04
N ASP A 3 -1.88 16.64 -23.40
CA ASP A 3 -1.12 17.51 -24.31
C ASP A 3 -0.25 18.53 -23.55
N ILE A 4 -0.38 18.60 -22.23
CA ILE A 4 0.36 19.50 -21.34
C ILE A 4 1.29 18.70 -20.40
N PRO A 5 2.39 19.32 -19.90
CA PRO A 5 3.25 18.68 -18.91
C PRO A 5 2.45 18.25 -17.68
N THR A 6 2.72 17.04 -17.19
CA THR A 6 2.07 16.47 -16.02
C THR A 6 3.12 15.87 -15.10
N ASP A 7 3.20 16.39 -13.88
CA ASP A 7 4.04 15.84 -12.82
C ASP A 7 3.26 14.81 -12.01
N ASN A 8 3.64 13.54 -12.15
CA ASN A 8 3.06 12.45 -11.36
C ASN A 8 3.87 12.22 -10.09
N LEU A 9 3.31 12.56 -8.93
CA LEU A 9 3.98 12.39 -7.65
C LEU A 9 3.73 11.01 -7.06
N PHE A 10 4.73 10.46 -6.38
CA PHE A 10 4.66 9.16 -5.72
C PHE A 10 4.60 9.29 -4.20
N ALA A 11 3.72 8.53 -3.54
CA ALA A 11 3.61 8.50 -2.08
C ALA A 11 4.73 7.72 -1.38
N VAL A 12 5.61 7.04 -2.14
CA VAL A 12 6.70 6.20 -1.61
C VAL A 12 7.55 6.91 -0.56
N PRO A 13 8.02 8.16 -0.73
CA PRO A 13 8.81 8.83 0.32
C PRO A 13 8.05 8.97 1.65
N VAL A 14 6.75 9.28 1.59
CA VAL A 14 5.88 9.41 2.76
C VAL A 14 5.65 8.06 3.43
N PHE A 15 5.50 6.99 2.64
CA PHE A 15 5.41 5.61 3.16
C PHE A 15 6.70 5.19 3.86
N ILE A 16 7.85 5.42 3.24
CA ILE A 16 9.16 5.07 3.81
C ILE A 16 9.37 5.77 5.16
N GLU A 17 9.10 7.08 5.22
CA GLU A 17 9.22 7.83 6.48
C GLU A 17 8.28 7.26 7.56
N ASN A 18 7.03 6.96 7.21
CA ASN A 18 6.09 6.40 8.16
C ASN A 18 6.49 4.97 8.61
N ILE A 19 6.94 4.12 7.69
CA ILE A 19 7.36 2.74 7.99
C ILE A 19 8.57 2.76 8.93
N LEU A 20 9.59 3.56 8.65
CA LEU A 20 10.80 3.66 9.47
C LEU A 20 10.54 4.16 10.90
N LYS A 21 9.46 4.92 11.11
CA LYS A 21 9.05 5.37 12.45
C LYS A 21 8.35 4.28 13.27
N ASN A 22 7.70 3.32 12.61
CA ASN A 22 6.81 2.35 13.26
C ASN A 22 7.35 0.92 13.25
N TYR A 23 8.29 0.60 12.37
CA TYR A 23 8.79 -0.75 12.16
C TYR A 23 10.32 -0.79 12.08
N ASN A 24 10.89 -1.93 12.47
CA ASN A 24 12.28 -2.27 12.19
C ASN A 24 12.36 -2.98 10.82
N PRO A 25 13.05 -2.41 9.81
CA PRO A 25 13.09 -2.96 8.46
C PRO A 25 13.59 -4.41 8.34
N LYS A 26 14.41 -4.86 9.30
CA LYS A 26 14.95 -6.23 9.32
C LYS A 26 13.88 -7.29 9.56
N ASP A 27 12.77 -6.92 10.18
CA ASP A 27 11.68 -7.83 10.53
C ASP A 27 10.54 -7.82 9.49
N LEU A 28 10.62 -6.91 8.51
CA LEU A 28 9.59 -6.68 7.50
C LEU A 28 9.74 -7.61 6.29
N CYS A 29 8.64 -7.88 5.60
CA CYS A 29 8.64 -8.34 4.21
C CYS A 29 7.66 -7.47 3.44
N ILE A 30 8.08 -6.84 2.35
CA ILE A 30 7.18 -6.05 1.51
C ILE A 30 6.46 -7.00 0.57
N ILE A 31 5.14 -6.85 0.48
CA ILE A 31 4.28 -7.72 -0.32
C ILE A 31 3.67 -6.94 -1.47
N ALA A 32 3.85 -7.43 -2.69
CA ALA A 32 3.05 -7.01 -3.83
C ALA A 32 1.73 -7.81 -3.83
N PRO A 33 0.56 -7.15 -3.72
CA PRO A 33 -0.74 -7.83 -3.64
C PRO A 33 -1.13 -8.51 -4.98
N ASP A 34 -0.52 -8.08 -6.08
CA ASP A 34 -0.62 -8.71 -7.39
C ASP A 34 0.65 -8.44 -8.22
N VAL A 35 0.69 -9.02 -9.43
CA VAL A 35 1.80 -8.89 -10.37
C VAL A 35 1.97 -7.44 -10.89
N GLY A 36 0.89 -6.68 -11.01
CA GLY A 36 0.92 -5.29 -11.48
C GLY A 36 1.62 -4.36 -10.48
N GLY A 37 1.47 -4.61 -9.18
CA GLY A 37 2.07 -3.85 -8.10
C GLY A 37 3.55 -4.15 -7.82
N VAL A 38 4.16 -5.15 -8.49
CA VAL A 38 5.51 -5.65 -8.14
C VAL A 38 6.58 -4.58 -8.22
N LEU A 39 6.56 -3.70 -9.23
CA LEU A 39 7.57 -2.64 -9.37
C LEU A 39 7.47 -1.62 -8.22
N ARG A 40 6.25 -1.32 -7.77
CA ARG A 40 5.98 -0.41 -6.65
C ARG A 40 6.47 -1.00 -5.33
N ALA A 41 6.07 -2.24 -5.04
CA ALA A 41 6.51 -2.97 -3.86
C ALA A 41 8.04 -3.13 -3.82
N ARG A 42 8.67 -3.46 -4.97
CA ARG A 42 10.14 -3.56 -5.09
C ARG A 42 10.84 -2.24 -4.79
N SER A 43 10.29 -1.10 -5.23
CA SER A 43 10.86 0.22 -4.94
C SER A 43 10.91 0.49 -3.43
N VAL A 44 9.82 0.17 -2.72
CA VAL A 44 9.75 0.27 -1.25
C VAL A 44 10.74 -0.69 -0.59
N ALA A 45 10.75 -1.96 -1.00
CA ALA A 45 11.65 -2.97 -0.45
C ALA A 45 13.13 -2.58 -0.58
N LYS A 46 13.51 -2.03 -1.74
CA LYS A 46 14.88 -1.55 -2.01
C LYS A 46 15.26 -0.38 -1.11
N LYS A 47 14.38 0.62 -0.93
CA LYS A 47 14.64 1.78 -0.06
C LYS A 47 14.72 1.39 1.42
N LEU A 48 13.99 0.36 1.85
CA LEU A 48 14.04 -0.17 3.22
C LEU A 48 15.13 -1.25 3.43
N ASN A 49 15.80 -1.69 2.37
CA ASN A 49 16.73 -2.82 2.37
C ASN A 49 16.13 -4.07 3.03
N THR A 50 14.96 -4.48 2.55
CA THR A 50 14.19 -5.61 3.08
C THR A 50 13.70 -6.53 1.96
N ASP A 51 13.16 -7.69 2.34
CA ASP A 51 12.71 -8.72 1.40
C ASP A 51 11.41 -8.31 0.68
N LEU A 52 11.22 -8.87 -0.52
CA LEU A 52 10.03 -8.73 -1.34
C LEU A 52 9.39 -10.10 -1.56
N ALA A 53 8.09 -10.21 -1.31
CA ALA A 53 7.27 -11.31 -1.76
C ALA A 53 6.12 -10.81 -2.64
N ILE A 54 5.55 -11.71 -3.43
CA ILE A 54 4.53 -11.41 -4.43
C ILE A 54 3.38 -12.39 -4.28
N ILE A 55 2.16 -11.90 -4.31
CA ILE A 55 0.97 -12.73 -4.41
C ILE A 55 0.66 -12.91 -5.90
N ASP A 56 0.85 -14.13 -6.39
CA ASP A 56 0.44 -14.54 -7.74
C ASP A 56 -1.00 -15.06 -7.67
N LYS A 57 -1.93 -14.22 -8.12
CA LYS A 57 -3.35 -14.53 -8.16
C LYS A 57 -3.67 -15.28 -9.46
N ARG A 58 -3.94 -16.57 -9.37
CA ARG A 58 -4.38 -17.37 -10.52
C ARG A 58 -5.87 -17.64 -10.46
N ARG A 59 -6.55 -17.42 -11.59
CA ARG A 59 -7.92 -17.87 -11.82
C ARG A 59 -7.87 -19.01 -12.82
N GLU A 60 -8.34 -20.19 -12.41
CA GLU A 60 -8.41 -21.35 -13.31
C GLU A 60 -9.59 -21.24 -14.29
N ALA A 61 -10.70 -20.61 -13.87
CA ALA A 61 -11.86 -20.33 -14.72
C ALA A 61 -12.73 -19.17 -14.18
N PRO A 62 -13.59 -18.56 -15.02
CA PRO A 62 -14.61 -17.63 -14.55
C PRO A 62 -15.54 -18.29 -13.53
N GLY A 63 -15.67 -17.72 -12.33
CA GLY A 63 -16.58 -18.20 -11.28
C GLY A 63 -16.01 -19.25 -10.33
N GLN A 64 -14.73 -19.63 -10.45
CA GLN A 64 -14.04 -20.48 -9.46
C GLN A 64 -13.31 -19.65 -8.39
N SER A 65 -13.13 -20.25 -7.21
CA SER A 65 -12.38 -19.68 -6.10
C SER A 65 -10.95 -19.33 -6.52
N GLU A 66 -10.50 -18.14 -6.12
CA GLU A 66 -9.19 -17.61 -6.49
C GLU A 66 -8.10 -18.32 -5.68
N VAL A 67 -7.09 -18.90 -6.34
CA VAL A 67 -5.93 -19.48 -5.66
C VAL A 67 -4.85 -18.41 -5.56
N MET A 68 -4.40 -18.15 -4.33
CA MET A 68 -3.39 -17.16 -4.01
C MET A 68 -2.08 -17.90 -3.73
N ASN A 69 -1.11 -17.79 -4.63
CA ASN A 69 0.21 -18.38 -4.43
C ASN A 69 1.19 -17.30 -3.96
N ILE A 70 1.96 -17.56 -2.90
CA ILE A 70 2.97 -16.64 -2.40
C ILE A 70 4.32 -17.01 -2.99
N ILE A 71 4.94 -16.05 -3.68
CA ILE A 71 6.31 -16.17 -4.19
C ILE A 71 7.20 -15.33 -3.28
N GLY A 72 7.94 -15.99 -2.39
CA GLY A 72 8.82 -15.38 -1.38
C GLY A 72 8.65 -16.03 -0.01
N GLU A 73 9.48 -15.64 0.97
CA GLU A 73 9.39 -16.13 2.35
C GLU A 73 8.69 -15.10 3.23
N VAL A 74 7.59 -15.51 3.86
CA VAL A 74 6.72 -14.65 4.68
C VAL A 74 6.55 -15.17 6.11
N LYS A 75 6.97 -16.41 6.39
CA LYS A 75 6.77 -17.05 7.68
C LYS A 75 7.61 -16.36 8.74
N GLY A 76 6.98 -15.99 9.86
CA GLY A 76 7.65 -15.31 10.96
C GLY A 76 8.05 -13.86 10.65
N ARG A 77 7.48 -13.25 9.59
CA ARG A 77 7.77 -11.86 9.18
C ARG A 77 6.56 -10.96 9.40
N ASN A 78 6.81 -9.67 9.60
CA ASN A 78 5.79 -8.62 9.54
C ASN A 78 5.58 -8.22 8.07
N CYS A 79 4.43 -8.52 7.50
CA CYS A 79 4.17 -8.33 6.08
C CYS A 79 3.50 -6.99 5.80
N LEU A 80 4.09 -6.18 4.90
CA LEU A 80 3.53 -4.90 4.46
C LEU A 80 3.07 -4.97 3.00
N LEU A 81 1.76 -5.03 2.80
CA LEU A 81 1.15 -4.91 1.46
C LEU A 81 1.33 -3.47 0.96
N VAL A 82 1.79 -3.28 -0.27
CA VAL A 82 1.94 -1.95 -0.88
C VAL A 82 1.18 -1.86 -2.19
N ASP A 83 0.23 -0.93 -2.27
CA ASP A 83 -0.58 -0.72 -3.46
C ASP A 83 -0.82 0.76 -3.83
N ASP A 84 -1.29 1.04 -5.03
CA ASP A 84 -1.69 2.40 -5.42
C ASP A 84 -3.11 2.73 -4.98
N ILE A 85 -4.05 1.80 -5.11
CA ILE A 85 -5.46 2.09 -4.87
C ILE A 85 -6.20 0.94 -4.20
N VAL A 86 -7.10 1.28 -3.28
CA VAL A 86 -8.02 0.32 -2.67
C VAL A 86 -9.45 0.81 -2.85
N ASP A 87 -10.25 0.00 -3.56
CA ASP A 87 -11.67 0.25 -3.79
C ASP A 87 -12.54 -0.57 -2.84
N SER A 88 -12.89 -1.81 -3.19
CA SER A 88 -13.69 -2.68 -2.32
C SER A 88 -12.89 -3.27 -1.14
N GLY A 89 -11.56 -3.25 -1.18
CA GLY A 89 -10.72 -3.86 -0.14
C GLY A 89 -10.65 -5.40 -0.19
N GLY A 90 -11.39 -6.07 -1.09
CA GLY A 90 -11.41 -7.54 -1.18
C GLY A 90 -10.04 -8.15 -1.43
N THR A 91 -9.27 -7.61 -2.40
CA THR A 91 -7.92 -8.09 -2.71
C THR A 91 -6.99 -8.02 -1.50
N LEU A 92 -6.99 -6.91 -0.76
CA LEU A 92 -6.12 -6.73 0.40
C LEU A 92 -6.52 -7.63 1.57
N CYS A 93 -7.83 -7.82 1.79
CA CYS A 93 -8.31 -8.69 2.87
C CYS A 93 -7.96 -10.16 2.58
N ASN A 94 -8.21 -10.62 1.36
CA ASN A 94 -7.84 -11.98 0.93
C ASN A 94 -6.31 -12.18 1.01
N ALA A 95 -5.52 -11.18 0.59
CA ALA A 95 -4.07 -11.20 0.72
C ALA A 95 -3.63 -11.34 2.18
N ALA A 96 -4.25 -10.60 3.09
CA ALA A 96 -3.95 -10.68 4.51
C ALA A 96 -4.30 -12.07 5.09
N GLU A 97 -5.44 -12.63 4.71
CA GLU A 97 -5.81 -14.01 5.09
C GLU A 97 -4.75 -15.02 4.64
N THR A 98 -4.38 -15.00 3.35
CA THR A 98 -3.37 -15.92 2.81
C THR A 98 -2.00 -15.77 3.50
N LEU A 99 -1.58 -14.54 3.79
CA LEU A 99 -0.31 -14.26 4.47
C LEU A 99 -0.30 -14.79 5.90
N ILE A 100 -1.39 -14.56 6.67
CA ILE A 100 -1.52 -15.07 8.04
C ILE A 100 -1.55 -16.60 8.05
N GLU A 101 -2.32 -17.22 7.16
CA GLU A 101 -2.35 -18.69 7.02
C GLU A 101 -0.98 -19.28 6.64
N SER A 102 -0.17 -18.52 5.90
CA SER A 102 1.21 -18.87 5.54
C SER A 102 2.23 -18.59 6.66
N GLY A 103 1.77 -18.09 7.81
CA GLY A 103 2.58 -17.91 9.01
C GLY A 103 3.23 -16.54 9.17
N ALA A 104 2.73 -15.50 8.48
CA ALA A 104 3.11 -14.12 8.78
C ALA A 104 2.72 -13.74 10.23
N LEU A 105 3.53 -12.89 10.88
CA LEU A 105 3.27 -12.44 12.25
C LEU A 105 2.17 -11.36 12.28
N THR A 106 2.28 -10.39 11.40
CA THR A 106 1.29 -9.32 11.20
C THR A 106 1.16 -9.03 9.72
N VAL A 107 0.01 -8.48 9.33
CA VAL A 107 -0.18 -7.93 7.99
C VAL A 107 -0.72 -6.51 8.12
N ASP A 108 0.00 -5.55 7.55
CA ASP A 108 -0.43 -4.18 7.39
C ASP A 108 -0.44 -3.81 5.90
N ALA A 109 -1.20 -2.78 5.52
CA ALA A 109 -1.29 -2.32 4.14
C ALA A 109 -1.02 -0.82 4.04
N TYR A 110 -0.22 -0.43 3.04
CA TYR A 110 0.05 0.94 2.65
C TYR A 110 -0.46 1.16 1.23
N VAL A 111 -1.47 2.03 1.09
CA VAL A 111 -2.15 2.26 -0.18
C VAL A 111 -2.22 3.75 -0.47
N THR A 112 -1.91 4.18 -1.70
CA THR A 112 -1.90 5.63 -1.99
C THR A 112 -3.32 6.20 -1.90
N HIS A 113 -4.28 5.61 -2.59
CA HIS A 113 -5.64 6.11 -2.72
C HIS A 113 -6.64 5.17 -2.04
N GLY A 114 -7.26 5.65 -0.95
CA GLY A 114 -8.33 4.94 -0.25
C GLY A 114 -9.71 5.31 -0.79
N VAL A 115 -10.15 4.69 -1.90
CA VAL A 115 -11.52 4.90 -2.42
C VAL A 115 -12.55 4.28 -1.47
N LEU A 116 -12.27 3.07 -0.98
CA LEU A 116 -12.99 2.42 0.11
C LEU A 116 -14.53 2.35 -0.09
N SER A 117 -14.98 1.97 -1.28
CA SER A 117 -16.40 1.88 -1.63
C SER A 117 -17.07 0.61 -1.07
N GLY A 118 -18.42 0.55 -1.14
CA GLY A 118 -19.16 -0.71 -0.95
C GLY A 118 -18.89 -1.44 0.38
N GLY A 119 -18.78 -0.69 1.48
CA GLY A 119 -18.51 -1.24 2.82
C GLY A 119 -17.06 -1.69 3.04
N ALA A 120 -16.11 -1.26 2.21
CA ALA A 120 -14.69 -1.63 2.33
C ALA A 120 -14.12 -1.37 3.72
N VAL A 121 -14.48 -0.25 4.37
CA VAL A 121 -13.99 0.04 5.73
C VAL A 121 -14.41 -1.04 6.73
N ALA A 122 -15.68 -1.47 6.69
CA ALA A 122 -16.15 -2.53 7.57
C ALA A 122 -15.46 -3.86 7.26
N ARG A 123 -15.24 -4.16 5.97
CA ARG A 123 -14.52 -5.35 5.52
C ARG A 123 -13.08 -5.38 6.04
N VAL A 124 -12.35 -4.27 5.93
CA VAL A 124 -10.99 -4.14 6.48
C VAL A 124 -11.00 -4.26 8.00
N ALA A 125 -11.97 -3.65 8.67
CA ALA A 125 -12.11 -3.73 10.13
C ALA A 125 -12.39 -5.15 10.64
N SER A 126 -13.05 -5.99 9.84
CA SER A 126 -13.31 -7.40 10.18
C SER A 126 -12.25 -8.38 9.65
N SER A 127 -11.28 -7.91 8.87
CA SER A 127 -10.27 -8.75 8.24
C SER A 127 -9.04 -8.97 9.15
N PRO A 128 -8.13 -9.89 8.79
CA PRO A 128 -6.85 -10.05 9.50
C PRO A 128 -5.86 -8.89 9.36
N LEU A 129 -6.18 -7.84 8.58
CA LEU A 129 -5.33 -6.64 8.50
C LEU A 129 -5.23 -5.95 9.88
N ASN A 130 -4.01 -5.90 10.39
CA ASN A 130 -3.69 -5.17 11.61
C ASN A 130 -3.90 -3.66 11.41
N SER A 131 -3.49 -3.12 10.26
CA SER A 131 -3.86 -1.78 9.86
C SER A 131 -3.83 -1.55 8.35
N LEU A 132 -4.69 -0.64 7.88
CA LEU A 132 -4.68 -0.05 6.54
C LEU A 132 -4.33 1.43 6.66
N ILE A 133 -3.17 1.79 6.12
CA ILE A 133 -2.68 3.15 6.00
C ILE A 133 -2.94 3.64 4.58
N THR A 134 -3.71 4.72 4.46
CA THR A 134 -3.90 5.41 3.18
C THR A 134 -3.36 6.84 3.23
N THR A 135 -3.17 7.49 2.08
CA THR A 135 -2.91 8.94 2.09
C THR A 135 -4.22 9.72 2.21
N ASP A 136 -4.12 11.01 2.54
CA ASP A 136 -5.23 11.96 2.49
C ASP A 136 -5.54 12.48 1.06
N SER A 137 -5.11 11.78 0.01
CA SER A 137 -5.49 12.08 -1.39
C SER A 137 -6.99 11.96 -1.66
N ILE A 138 -7.71 11.17 -0.87
CA ILE A 138 -9.18 11.07 -0.85
C ILE A 138 -9.66 11.40 0.56
N ALA A 139 -10.70 12.23 0.65
CA ALA A 139 -11.24 12.65 1.93
C ALA A 139 -11.82 11.46 2.73
N ALA A 140 -11.50 11.40 4.03
CA ALA A 140 -12.01 10.37 4.92
C ALA A 140 -13.53 10.48 5.11
N THR A 141 -14.23 9.36 4.95
CA THR A 141 -15.65 9.21 5.28
C THR A 141 -15.85 9.07 6.79
N GLU A 142 -17.09 9.15 7.27
CA GLU A 142 -17.35 8.94 8.70
C GLU A 142 -17.03 7.50 9.14
N ALA A 143 -17.36 6.51 8.31
CA ALA A 143 -17.00 5.11 8.54
C ALA A 143 -15.48 4.95 8.71
N PHE A 144 -14.69 5.64 7.89
CA PHE A 144 -13.23 5.66 8.00
C PHE A 144 -12.78 6.18 9.37
N ARG A 145 -13.31 7.32 9.80
CA ARG A 145 -12.88 8.00 11.03
C ARG A 145 -13.15 7.19 12.30
N VAL A 146 -14.22 6.41 12.32
CA VAL A 146 -14.58 5.57 13.46
C VAL A 146 -13.88 4.21 13.46
N ALA A 147 -13.26 3.82 12.34
CA ALA A 147 -12.51 2.57 12.24
C ALA A 147 -11.18 2.66 13.00
N LYS A 148 -10.86 1.64 13.81
CA LYS A 148 -9.66 1.64 14.66
C LYS A 148 -8.38 1.27 13.90
N ASN A 149 -8.51 0.48 12.84
CA ASN A 149 -7.40 -0.07 12.06
C ASN A 149 -7.25 0.59 10.69
N VAL A 150 -7.92 1.72 10.40
CA VAL A 150 -7.74 2.46 9.16
C VAL A 150 -7.26 3.88 9.48
N LYS A 151 -6.17 4.33 8.85
CA LYS A 151 -5.49 5.59 9.20
C LYS A 151 -5.00 6.34 7.97
N HIS A 152 -4.99 7.67 8.06
CA HIS A 152 -4.36 8.51 7.06
C HIS A 152 -2.92 8.88 7.44
N ILE A 153 -2.10 9.03 6.41
CA ILE A 153 -0.88 9.85 6.44
C ILE A 153 -1.05 11.01 5.47
N SER A 154 -0.59 12.19 5.87
CA SER A 154 -0.76 13.37 5.03
C SER A 154 0.28 13.44 3.91
N ILE A 155 -0.18 13.69 2.68
CA ILE A 155 0.67 14.05 1.53
C ILE A 155 0.68 15.57 1.29
N ALA A 156 0.03 16.37 2.13
CA ALA A 156 0.05 17.83 2.01
C ALA A 156 1.46 18.44 1.97
N PRO A 157 2.45 18.00 2.78
CA PRO A 157 3.82 18.51 2.69
C PRO A 157 4.48 18.19 1.34
N LEU A 158 4.26 16.97 0.81
CA LEU A 158 4.78 16.54 -0.49
C LEU A 158 4.19 17.39 -1.62
N LEU A 159 2.87 17.60 -1.61
CA LEU A 159 2.17 18.43 -2.59
C LEU A 159 2.61 19.89 -2.50
N GLY A 160 2.71 20.44 -1.28
CA GLY A 160 3.15 21.82 -1.06
C GLY A 160 4.56 22.07 -1.59
N GLU A 161 5.49 21.13 -1.37
CA GLU A 161 6.84 21.23 -1.90
C GLU A 161 6.89 21.08 -3.42
N ALA A 162 6.07 20.20 -4.02
CA ALA A 162 5.96 20.08 -5.47
C ALA A 162 5.46 21.39 -6.11
N VAL A 163 4.38 21.97 -5.59
CA VAL A 163 3.85 23.27 -6.04
C VAL A 163 4.90 24.37 -5.93
N LYS A 164 5.62 24.42 -4.80
CA LYS A 164 6.69 25.38 -4.58
C LYS A 164 7.82 25.23 -5.61
N ARG A 165 8.22 23.99 -5.92
CA ARG A 165 9.27 23.71 -6.91
C ARG A 165 8.88 24.12 -8.31
N ILE A 166 7.64 23.79 -8.71
CA ILE A 166 7.10 24.22 -10.01
C ILE A 166 7.09 25.75 -10.09
N HIS A 167 6.61 26.44 -9.06
CA HIS A 167 6.58 27.89 -9.01
C HIS A 167 7.99 28.53 -9.06
N MET A 168 8.98 27.88 -8.45
CA MET A 168 10.37 28.35 -8.40
C MET A 168 11.25 27.81 -9.54
N GLU A 169 10.67 27.15 -10.55
CA GLU A 169 11.40 26.50 -11.65
C GLU A 169 12.51 25.53 -11.18
N ARG A 170 12.26 24.83 -10.08
CA ARG A 170 13.15 23.82 -9.50
C ARG A 170 12.71 22.42 -9.92
N SER A 171 13.66 21.49 -9.95
CA SER A 171 13.38 20.09 -10.27
C SER A 171 12.37 19.47 -9.29
N VAL A 172 11.26 18.94 -9.81
CA VAL A 172 10.30 18.15 -9.03
C VAL A 172 10.82 16.72 -8.81
N SER A 173 11.59 16.18 -9.76
CA SER A 173 12.09 14.80 -9.72
C SER A 173 12.94 14.49 -8.50
N SER A 174 13.65 15.48 -7.95
CA SER A 174 14.47 15.28 -6.75
C SER A 174 13.65 15.11 -5.46
N LEU A 175 12.32 15.08 -5.52
CA LEU A 175 11.46 14.70 -4.40
C LEU A 175 11.43 13.19 -4.14
N PHE A 176 11.93 12.39 -5.10
CA PHE A 176 11.83 10.93 -5.06
C PHE A 176 13.16 10.22 -4.83
N ASP A 177 14.27 10.96 -4.84
CA ASP A 177 15.61 10.45 -4.51
C ASP A 177 15.71 10.23 -2.99
#